data_AF-A0A661LGX0-F1
#
_entry.id   AF-A0A661LGX0-F1
#
_cell.length_a   1.000
_cell.length_b   1.000
_cell.length_c   1.000
_cell.angle_alpha   90.00
_cell.angle_beta   90.00
_cell.angle_gamma   90.00
#
_symmetry.space_group_name_H-M   'P 1'
#
loop_
_entity.id
_entity.type
_entity.pdbx_description
1 polymer ?
#
loop_
_entity_poly.entity_id
_entity_poly.type
_entity_poly.pdbx_seq_one_letter_code
_entity_poly.pdbx_strand_id
1 'polypeptide(L)'
;SERFYVTTSLFMGAGSFGLARNLRKLGMYTAFGWSVALVPLGLYAQQRVGQRRFGVRRERTLFLLAWASPPLFFYVIIHMGQQGLVFVFLPALLLVSALATVRLLEGRGRMALAVGMAAMALVNVVLFIALPEYPLGGEGVKVLSWETLRHNDAYYQERFDAIREHFPAESTAILAANWRHVQWYLPDYVLIPVNVISKWERGAGQIHNPQGKTKQVYAQDLGLIPADANNGFQIIIFDNSLEILNETPQLTHAIKLDSDGYIGVLTLSGDQVLYYGGTFGIREP
;
A
#
# COMPACT_ATOMS: atom_id res chain seq x y z
N SER A 1 -7.10 -2.49 -16.73
CA SER A 1 -7.99 -3.33 -15.89
C SER A 1 -7.65 -4.81 -16.00
N GLU A 2 -7.17 -5.31 -17.15
CA GLU A 2 -6.80 -6.74 -17.33
C GLU A 2 -5.71 -7.27 -16.37
N ARG A 3 -4.76 -6.41 -15.98
CA ARG A 3 -3.63 -6.71 -15.06
C ARG A 3 -4.04 -7.31 -13.71
N PHE A 4 -5.14 -6.85 -13.12
CA PHE A 4 -5.50 -7.23 -11.74
C PHE A 4 -6.04 -8.64 -11.64
N TYR A 5 -6.72 -9.12 -12.69
CA TYR A 5 -7.40 -10.41 -12.63
C TYR A 5 -6.45 -11.58 -12.88
N VAL A 6 -5.39 -11.40 -13.67
CA VAL A 6 -4.47 -12.49 -14.05
C VAL A 6 -3.69 -13.06 -12.86
N THR A 7 -3.29 -12.22 -11.90
CA THR A 7 -2.47 -12.64 -10.75
C THR A 7 -3.26 -12.91 -9.47
N THR A 8 -4.55 -12.54 -9.41
CA THR A 8 -5.38 -12.70 -8.19
C THR A 8 -6.67 -13.48 -8.38
N SER A 9 -7.20 -13.57 -9.60
CA SER A 9 -8.48 -14.25 -9.84
C SER A 9 -8.29 -15.76 -9.87
N LEU A 10 -9.16 -16.48 -9.15
CA LEU A 10 -9.24 -17.94 -9.22
C LEU A 10 -9.51 -18.40 -10.67
N PHE A 11 -10.32 -17.65 -11.42
CA PHE A 11 -10.82 -18.04 -12.73
C PHE A 11 -9.96 -17.55 -13.91
N MET A 12 -9.08 -16.57 -13.71
CA MET A 12 -8.33 -15.91 -14.81
C MET A 12 -6.81 -16.15 -14.77
N GLY A 13 -6.35 -17.20 -14.08
CA GLY A 13 -4.96 -17.69 -14.20
C GLY A 13 -4.19 -17.86 -12.89
N ALA A 14 -4.63 -17.27 -11.78
CA ALA A 14 -3.90 -17.35 -10.51
C ALA A 14 -4.14 -18.66 -9.74
N GLY A 15 -5.30 -19.31 -9.97
CA GLY A 15 -5.66 -20.58 -9.35
C GLY A 15 -5.63 -20.54 -7.82
N SER A 16 -5.15 -21.61 -7.19
CA SER A 16 -5.03 -21.74 -5.72
C SER A 16 -4.10 -20.70 -5.08
N PHE A 17 -3.08 -20.24 -5.81
CA PHE A 17 -2.19 -19.18 -5.34
C PHE A 17 -2.93 -17.85 -5.14
N GLY A 18 -3.78 -17.47 -6.11
CA GLY A 18 -4.63 -16.28 -6.02
C GLY A 18 -5.57 -16.33 -4.83
N LEU A 19 -6.21 -17.49 -4.61
CA LEU A 19 -7.10 -17.71 -3.46
C LEU A 19 -6.36 -17.57 -2.12
N ALA A 20 -5.23 -18.27 -1.95
CA ALA A 20 -4.44 -18.22 -0.72
C ALA A 20 -3.94 -16.81 -0.42
N ARG A 21 -3.47 -16.09 -1.45
CA ARG A 21 -3.06 -14.69 -1.37
C ARG A 21 -4.23 -13.80 -0.94
N ASN A 22 -5.37 -13.92 -1.59
CA ASN A 22 -6.55 -13.11 -1.31
C ASN A 22 -7.04 -13.34 0.13
N LEU A 23 -7.12 -14.60 0.56
CA LEU A 23 -7.47 -14.97 1.94
C LEU A 23 -6.48 -14.40 2.96
N ARG A 24 -5.17 -14.51 2.70
CA ARG A 24 -4.14 -13.95 3.59
C ARG A 24 -4.29 -12.44 3.73
N LYS A 25 -4.42 -11.71 2.61
CA LYS A 25 -4.62 -10.25 2.61
C LYS A 25 -5.92 -9.88 3.32
N LEU A 26 -7.02 -10.54 2.96
CA LEU A 26 -8.34 -10.29 3.54
C LEU A 26 -8.34 -10.54 5.05
N GLY A 27 -7.78 -11.65 5.51
CA GLY A 27 -7.68 -11.99 6.92
C GLY A 27 -6.86 -10.97 7.70
N MET A 28 -5.68 -10.61 7.21
CA MET A 28 -4.82 -9.62 7.84
C MET A 28 -5.47 -8.24 7.90
N TYR A 29 -6.02 -7.74 6.79
CA TYR A 29 -6.68 -6.43 6.75
C TYR A 29 -7.97 -6.39 7.57
N THR A 30 -8.74 -7.48 7.59
CA THR A 30 -9.94 -7.59 8.43
C THR A 30 -9.56 -7.61 9.89
N ALA A 31 -8.58 -8.43 10.29
CA ALA A 31 -8.11 -8.49 11.67
C ALA A 31 -7.58 -7.14 12.14
N PHE A 32 -6.80 -6.45 11.30
CA PHE A 32 -6.28 -5.11 11.59
C PHE A 32 -7.41 -4.08 11.71
N GLY A 33 -8.36 -4.05 10.78
CA GLY A 33 -9.48 -3.11 10.82
C GLY A 33 -10.48 -3.40 11.95
N TRP A 34 -10.64 -4.66 12.33
CA TRP A 34 -11.55 -5.09 13.40
C TRP A 34 -10.92 -4.92 14.79
N SER A 35 -9.59 -5.09 14.89
CA SER A 35 -8.76 -4.67 16.03
C SER A 35 -9.35 -5.13 17.39
N VAL A 36 -9.33 -4.24 18.38
CA VAL A 36 -9.81 -4.45 19.75
C VAL A 36 -11.28 -4.89 19.79
N ALA A 37 -12.10 -4.58 18.78
CA ALA A 37 -13.49 -5.02 18.76
C ALA A 37 -13.63 -6.54 18.58
N LEU A 38 -12.56 -7.27 18.21
CA LEU A 38 -12.53 -8.73 18.29
C LEU A 38 -12.59 -9.27 19.73
N VAL A 39 -12.08 -8.52 20.71
CA VAL A 39 -11.98 -8.96 22.12
C VAL A 39 -13.35 -9.29 22.73
N PRO A 40 -14.34 -8.38 22.75
CA PRO A 40 -15.65 -8.72 23.30
C PRO A 40 -16.34 -9.84 22.53
N LEU A 41 -16.13 -9.93 21.21
CA LEU A 41 -16.68 -11.03 20.42
C LEU A 41 -16.09 -12.38 20.84
N GLY A 42 -14.75 -12.47 20.98
CA GLY A 42 -14.06 -13.68 21.40
C GLY A 42 -14.47 -14.13 22.80
N LEU A 43 -14.50 -13.19 23.77
CA LEU A 43 -14.95 -13.46 25.14
C LEU A 43 -16.39 -13.96 25.19
N TYR A 44 -17.29 -13.32 24.44
CA TYR A 44 -18.69 -13.73 24.37
C TYR A 44 -18.85 -15.11 23.72
N ALA A 45 -18.14 -15.37 22.62
CA ALA A 45 -18.15 -16.66 21.94
C ALA A 45 -17.65 -17.77 22.88
N GLN A 46 -16.55 -17.55 23.60
CA GLN A 46 -16.01 -18.51 24.57
C GLN A 46 -17.01 -18.84 25.68
N GLN A 47 -17.69 -17.82 26.26
CA GLN A 47 -18.74 -18.04 27.26
C GLN A 47 -19.92 -18.86 26.70
N ARG A 48 -20.35 -18.60 25.46
CA ARG A 48 -21.48 -19.29 24.84
C ARG A 48 -21.19 -20.72 24.43
N VAL A 49 -19.97 -21.00 23.94
CA VAL A 49 -19.50 -22.35 23.67
C VAL A 49 -19.54 -23.18 24.95
N GLY A 50 -19.02 -22.65 26.07
CA GLY A 50 -19.05 -23.34 27.36
C GLY A 50 -20.46 -23.60 27.88
N GLN A 51 -21.41 -22.70 27.60
CA GLN A 51 -22.81 -22.83 28.02
C GLN A 51 -23.69 -23.63 27.03
N ARG A 52 -23.17 -24.03 25.86
CA ARG A 52 -23.94 -24.65 24.75
C ARG A 52 -25.20 -23.87 24.34
N ARG A 53 -25.17 -22.54 24.45
CA ARG A 53 -26.34 -21.67 24.20
C ARG A 53 -26.11 -20.74 23.01
N PHE A 54 -26.41 -21.25 21.82
CA PHE A 54 -26.46 -20.43 20.60
C PHE A 54 -27.90 -20.10 20.24
N GLY A 55 -28.38 -18.93 20.68
CA GLY A 55 -29.64 -18.37 20.23
C GLY A 55 -29.37 -17.32 19.17
N VAL A 56 -29.69 -17.62 17.91
CA VAL A 56 -29.43 -16.73 16.77
C VAL A 56 -30.76 -16.29 16.17
N ARG A 57 -30.98 -14.98 16.04
CA ARG A 57 -32.15 -14.46 15.31
C ARG A 57 -31.88 -14.58 13.82
N ARG A 58 -32.68 -15.41 13.14
CA ARG A 58 -32.46 -15.80 11.74
C ARG A 58 -32.47 -14.59 10.82
N GLU A 59 -33.40 -13.66 11.00
CA GLU A 59 -33.59 -12.49 10.14
C GLU A 59 -32.37 -11.56 10.20
N ARG A 60 -31.88 -11.27 11.42
CA ARG A 60 -30.70 -10.42 11.63
C ARG A 60 -29.43 -11.04 11.06
N THR A 61 -29.33 -12.36 11.16
CA THR A 61 -28.18 -13.12 10.64
C THR A 61 -28.19 -13.13 9.12
N LEU A 62 -29.34 -13.39 8.51
CA LEU A 62 -29.52 -13.30 7.06
C LEU A 62 -29.20 -11.90 6.55
N PHE A 63 -29.62 -10.84 7.27
CA PHE A 63 -29.27 -9.47 6.91
C PHE A 63 -27.76 -9.21 6.91
N LEU A 64 -27.06 -9.57 7.99
CA LEU A 64 -25.60 -9.38 8.08
C LEU A 64 -24.85 -10.23 7.04
N LEU A 65 -25.31 -11.46 6.79
CA LEU A 65 -24.75 -12.32 5.75
C LEU A 65 -25.00 -11.74 4.35
N ALA A 66 -26.20 -11.24 4.07
CA ALA A 66 -26.50 -10.60 2.79
C ALA A 66 -25.67 -9.34 2.56
N TRP A 67 -25.31 -8.60 3.61
CA TRP A 67 -24.38 -7.47 3.53
C TRP A 67 -22.93 -7.93 3.28
N ALA A 68 -22.41 -8.80 4.13
CA ALA A 68 -20.98 -9.14 4.08
C ALA A 68 -20.63 -10.14 2.95
N SER A 69 -21.54 -11.02 2.55
CA SER A 69 -21.21 -12.11 1.63
C SER A 69 -20.85 -11.65 0.21
N PRO A 70 -21.52 -10.68 -0.45
CA PRO A 70 -21.12 -10.25 -1.79
C PRO A 70 -19.68 -9.69 -1.87
N PRO A 71 -19.26 -8.72 -1.02
CA PRO A 71 -17.89 -8.23 -1.05
C PRO A 71 -16.89 -9.30 -0.62
N LEU A 72 -17.20 -10.13 0.38
CA LEU A 72 -16.31 -11.23 0.78
C LEU A 72 -16.10 -12.24 -0.36
N PHE A 73 -17.17 -12.61 -1.07
CA PHE A 73 -17.07 -13.49 -2.23
C PHE A 73 -16.17 -12.88 -3.31
N PHE A 74 -16.39 -11.61 -3.64
CA PHE A 74 -15.55 -10.90 -4.61
C PHE A 74 -14.08 -10.84 -4.17
N TYR A 75 -13.81 -10.49 -2.91
CA TYR A 75 -12.44 -10.35 -2.42
C TYR A 75 -11.69 -11.67 -2.33
N VAL A 76 -12.36 -12.76 -1.96
CA VAL A 76 -11.77 -14.09 -1.88
C VAL A 76 -11.51 -14.65 -3.28
N ILE A 77 -12.51 -14.60 -4.17
CA ILE A 77 -12.50 -15.33 -5.44
C ILE A 77 -11.87 -14.52 -6.58
N ILE A 78 -12.10 -13.21 -6.59
CA ILE A 78 -11.74 -12.34 -7.71
C ILE A 78 -10.49 -11.54 -7.37
N HIS A 79 -10.54 -10.68 -6.35
CA HIS A 79 -9.42 -9.77 -6.09
C HIS A 79 -9.45 -9.12 -4.70
N MET A 80 -8.36 -9.28 -3.93
CA MET A 80 -8.06 -8.47 -2.75
C MET A 80 -6.79 -7.62 -2.96
N GLY A 81 -6.98 -6.40 -3.45
CA GLY A 81 -5.88 -5.51 -3.86
C GLY A 81 -5.37 -4.59 -2.76
N GLN A 82 -6.30 -3.85 -2.15
CA GLN A 82 -6.00 -2.75 -1.23
C GLN A 82 -6.66 -2.96 0.13
N GLN A 83 -6.00 -2.45 1.17
CA GLN A 83 -6.47 -2.55 2.56
C GLN A 83 -7.85 -1.91 2.78
N GLY A 84 -8.16 -0.79 2.12
CA GLY A 84 -9.42 -0.06 2.31
C GLY A 84 -10.69 -0.80 1.85
N LEU A 85 -10.55 -1.89 1.09
CA LEU A 85 -11.68 -2.70 0.62
C LEU A 85 -12.46 -3.33 1.78
N VAL A 86 -11.82 -3.57 2.94
CA VAL A 86 -12.50 -4.16 4.10
C VAL A 86 -13.61 -3.27 4.65
N PHE A 87 -13.56 -1.95 4.42
CA PHE A 87 -14.57 -1.01 4.91
C PHE A 87 -15.99 -1.26 4.39
N VAL A 88 -16.13 -2.02 3.29
CA VAL A 88 -17.45 -2.37 2.74
C VAL A 88 -18.23 -3.32 3.65
N PHE A 89 -17.56 -4.25 4.34
CA PHE A 89 -18.20 -5.24 5.23
C PHE A 89 -17.82 -5.10 6.70
N LEU A 90 -16.77 -4.32 7.03
CA LEU A 90 -16.34 -4.08 8.41
C LEU A 90 -17.47 -3.56 9.33
N PRO A 91 -18.39 -2.67 8.90
CA PRO A 91 -19.51 -2.25 9.74
C PRO A 91 -20.38 -3.42 10.23
N ALA A 92 -20.61 -4.44 9.39
CA ALA A 92 -21.35 -5.63 9.79
C ALA A 92 -20.63 -6.40 10.91
N LEU A 93 -19.30 -6.50 10.83
CA LEU A 93 -18.49 -7.13 11.87
C LEU A 93 -18.48 -6.33 13.17
N LEU A 94 -18.39 -5.00 13.08
CA LEU A 94 -18.47 -4.11 14.24
C LEU A 94 -19.82 -4.19 14.94
N LEU A 95 -20.94 -4.34 14.21
CA LEU A 95 -22.25 -4.57 14.80
C LEU A 95 -22.31 -5.88 15.60
N VAL A 96 -21.66 -6.94 15.11
CA VAL A 96 -21.56 -8.22 15.83
C VAL A 96 -20.76 -8.06 17.12
N SER A 97 -19.63 -7.33 17.08
CA SER A 97 -18.85 -7.00 18.28
C SER A 97 -19.59 -6.10 19.26
N ALA A 98 -20.35 -5.12 18.77
CA ALA A 98 -21.18 -4.27 19.61
C ALA A 98 -22.25 -5.09 20.33
N LEU A 99 -22.92 -6.01 19.62
CA LEU A 99 -23.86 -6.94 20.24
C LEU A 99 -23.19 -7.80 21.32
N ALA A 100 -22.01 -8.37 21.04
CA ALA A 100 -21.26 -9.16 22.01
C ALA A 100 -20.91 -8.33 23.27
N THR A 101 -20.51 -7.08 23.09
CA THR A 101 -20.21 -6.15 24.18
C THR A 101 -21.43 -5.89 25.05
N VAL A 102 -22.58 -5.57 24.43
CA VAL A 102 -23.84 -5.33 25.15
C VAL A 102 -24.25 -6.58 25.94
N ARG A 103 -24.09 -7.77 25.37
CA ARG A 103 -24.43 -9.04 26.02
C ARG A 103 -23.49 -9.39 27.18
N LEU A 104 -22.20 -9.13 27.05
CA LEU A 104 -21.22 -9.35 28.11
C LEU A 104 -21.45 -8.45 29.33
N LEU A 105 -21.98 -7.25 29.09
CA LEU A 105 -22.22 -6.23 30.11
C LEU A 105 -23.70 -6.14 30.52
N GLU A 106 -24.55 -7.03 30.01
CA GLU A 106 -25.96 -7.12 30.35
C GLU A 106 -26.10 -7.34 31.87
N GLY A 107 -26.95 -6.55 32.53
CA GLY A 107 -27.12 -6.59 33.99
C GLY A 107 -26.07 -5.82 34.82
N ARG A 108 -25.00 -5.29 34.21
CA ARG A 108 -23.96 -4.49 34.91
C ARG A 108 -24.21 -2.97 34.94
N GLY A 109 -25.35 -2.53 34.41
CA GLY A 109 -25.75 -1.12 34.36
C GLY A 109 -25.11 -0.31 33.23
N ARG A 110 -25.65 0.89 32.95
CA ARG A 110 -25.22 1.77 31.84
C ARG A 110 -23.77 2.23 31.98
N MET A 111 -23.30 2.42 33.22
CA MET A 111 -21.93 2.87 33.50
C MET A 111 -20.89 1.83 33.03
N ALA A 112 -21.12 0.54 33.28
CA ALA A 112 -20.22 -0.51 32.83
C ALA A 112 -20.09 -0.55 31.30
N LEU A 113 -21.19 -0.36 30.58
CA LEU A 113 -21.19 -0.26 29.13
C LEU A 113 -20.39 0.96 28.64
N ALA A 114 -20.63 2.13 29.25
CA ALA A 114 -19.90 3.36 28.92
C ALA A 114 -18.39 3.21 29.15
N VAL A 115 -17.99 2.67 30.31
CA VAL A 115 -16.58 2.41 30.64
C VAL A 115 -15.97 1.39 29.68
N GLY A 116 -16.68 0.30 29.36
CA GLY A 116 -16.20 -0.69 28.40
C GLY A 116 -15.97 -0.12 27.00
N MET A 117 -16.90 0.71 26.50
CA MET A 117 -16.75 1.40 25.22
C MET A 117 -15.60 2.41 25.25
N ALA A 118 -15.49 3.21 26.31
CA ALA A 118 -14.42 4.17 26.49
C ALA A 118 -13.04 3.48 26.53
N ALA A 119 -12.93 2.35 27.25
CA ALA A 119 -11.71 1.56 27.30
C ALA A 119 -11.32 1.02 25.91
N MET A 120 -12.27 0.47 25.14
CA MET A 120 -11.98 -0.01 23.77
C MET A 120 -11.52 1.12 22.85
N ALA A 121 -12.18 2.28 22.92
CA ALA A 121 -11.78 3.45 22.14
C ALA A 121 -10.37 3.92 22.53
N LEU A 122 -10.10 4.03 23.84
CA LEU A 122 -8.79 4.42 24.36
C LEU A 122 -7.69 3.45 23.93
N VAL A 123 -7.92 2.13 23.98
CA VAL A 123 -6.94 1.15 23.50
C VAL A 123 -6.66 1.33 22.01
N ASN A 124 -7.67 1.57 21.16
CA ASN A 124 -7.41 1.83 19.74
C ASN A 124 -6.61 3.12 19.51
N VAL A 125 -6.90 4.19 20.25
CA VAL A 125 -6.15 5.44 20.19
C VAL A 125 -4.69 5.22 20.61
N VAL A 126 -4.46 4.52 21.73
CA VAL A 126 -3.12 4.19 22.20
C VAL A 126 -2.38 3.32 21.19
N LEU A 127 -3.03 2.30 20.62
CA LEU A 127 -2.42 1.48 19.56
C LEU A 127 -2.05 2.33 18.34
N PHE A 128 -2.91 3.26 17.91
CA PHE A 128 -2.60 4.13 16.78
C PHE A 128 -1.41 5.06 17.05
N ILE A 129 -1.31 5.63 18.25
CA ILE A 129 -0.27 6.60 18.61
C ILE A 129 1.06 5.92 18.93
N ALA A 130 1.03 4.81 19.69
CA ALA A 130 2.21 4.23 20.32
C ALA A 130 2.76 2.98 19.61
N LEU A 131 1.98 2.32 18.75
CA LEU A 131 2.47 1.15 18.03
C LEU A 131 3.41 1.62 16.91
N PRO A 132 4.67 1.14 16.88
CA PRO A 132 5.61 1.56 15.85
C PRO A 132 5.18 1.03 14.49
N GLU A 133 5.67 1.64 13.41
CA GLU A 133 5.32 1.26 12.03
C GLU A 133 5.56 -0.24 11.75
N TYR A 134 6.62 -0.80 12.34
CA TYR A 134 6.99 -2.22 12.25
C TYR A 134 7.09 -2.86 13.64
N PRO A 135 5.97 -3.23 14.28
CA PRO A 135 5.96 -3.73 15.66
C PRO A 135 6.66 -5.06 15.87
N LEU A 136 6.86 -5.83 14.80
CA LEU A 136 7.61 -7.09 14.82
C LEU A 136 9.04 -6.95 14.25
N GLY A 137 9.48 -5.73 13.95
CA GLY A 137 10.75 -5.44 13.29
C GLY A 137 10.83 -5.88 11.83
N GLY A 138 11.85 -5.38 11.12
CA GLY A 138 12.15 -5.70 9.71
C GLY A 138 11.03 -5.36 8.71
N GLU A 139 11.04 -5.97 7.53
CA GLU A 139 9.98 -5.83 6.51
C GLU A 139 8.69 -6.64 6.85
N GLY A 140 8.37 -6.77 8.14
CA GLY A 140 7.23 -7.53 8.65
C GLY A 140 5.87 -6.89 8.33
N VAL A 141 4.94 -6.98 9.29
CA VAL A 141 3.63 -6.35 9.14
C VAL A 141 3.77 -4.86 9.39
N LYS A 142 3.63 -4.05 8.33
CA LYS A 142 3.50 -2.60 8.44
C LYS A 142 2.11 -2.25 8.97
N VAL A 143 2.04 -1.50 10.06
CA VAL A 143 0.78 -1.01 10.63
C VAL A 143 0.52 0.44 10.21
N LEU A 144 -0.74 0.85 10.16
CA LEU A 144 -1.11 2.24 9.93
C LEU A 144 -1.18 2.99 11.28
N SER A 145 -0.03 3.40 11.80
CA SER A 145 0.08 4.18 13.03
C SER A 145 0.41 5.64 12.75
N TRP A 146 0.44 6.45 13.81
CA TRP A 146 0.90 7.84 13.77
C TRP A 146 2.30 7.98 13.18
N GLU A 147 3.22 7.09 13.57
CA GLU A 147 4.59 7.07 13.05
C GLU A 147 4.59 6.80 11.54
N THR A 148 3.78 5.85 11.06
CA THR A 148 3.63 5.55 9.64
C THR A 148 3.19 6.75 8.82
N LEU A 149 2.26 7.56 9.34
CA LEU A 149 1.82 8.79 8.68
C LEU A 149 2.96 9.80 8.61
N ARG A 150 3.65 10.06 9.74
CA ARG A 150 4.77 10.99 9.78
C ARG A 150 5.92 10.58 8.85
N HIS A 151 6.30 9.31 8.85
CA HIS A 151 7.33 8.79 7.95
C HIS A 151 6.92 8.90 6.49
N ASN A 152 5.66 8.61 6.16
CA ASN A 152 5.16 8.76 4.81
C ASN A 152 5.16 10.23 4.36
N ASP A 153 4.71 11.14 5.22
CA ASP A 153 4.70 12.57 4.91
C ASP A 153 6.12 13.12 4.73
N ALA A 154 7.04 12.79 5.65
CA ALA A 154 8.44 13.16 5.54
C ALA A 154 9.09 12.60 4.26
N TYR A 155 8.84 11.32 3.96
CA TYR A 155 9.35 10.65 2.75
C TYR A 155 9.02 11.43 1.47
N TYR A 156 7.77 11.89 1.33
CA TYR A 156 7.33 12.61 0.14
C TYR A 156 7.76 14.08 0.18
N GLN A 157 7.56 14.79 1.30
CA GLN A 157 7.85 16.22 1.37
C GLN A 157 9.34 16.50 1.14
N GLU A 158 10.24 15.78 1.82
CA GLU A 158 11.68 15.97 1.63
C GLU A 158 12.10 15.74 0.19
N ARG A 159 11.50 14.75 -0.49
CA ARG A 159 11.79 14.49 -1.91
C ARG A 159 11.25 15.58 -2.81
N PHE A 160 10.02 16.04 -2.59
CA PHE A 160 9.44 17.11 -3.38
C PHE A 160 10.22 18.41 -3.23
N ASP A 161 10.63 18.74 -2.01
CA ASP A 161 11.39 19.94 -1.73
C ASP A 161 12.79 19.87 -2.34
N ALA A 162 13.51 18.75 -2.16
CA ALA A 162 14.81 18.52 -2.78
C ALA A 162 14.75 18.63 -4.31
N ILE A 163 13.71 18.06 -4.94
CA ILE A 163 13.51 18.13 -6.39
C ILE A 163 13.28 19.58 -6.84
N ARG A 164 12.38 20.32 -6.18
CA ARG A 164 12.07 21.71 -6.55
C ARG A 164 13.24 22.66 -6.35
N GLU A 165 14.06 22.42 -5.33
CA GLU A 165 15.17 23.30 -4.99
C GLU A 165 16.37 23.10 -5.93
N HIS A 166 16.66 21.86 -6.33
CA HIS A 166 17.91 21.53 -7.01
C HIS A 166 17.77 21.23 -8.51
N PHE A 167 16.55 21.01 -9.02
CA PHE A 167 16.35 20.51 -10.38
C PHE A 167 15.36 21.36 -11.17
N PRO A 168 15.77 21.98 -12.29
CA PRO A 168 14.84 22.71 -13.14
C PRO A 168 13.97 21.74 -13.93
N ALA A 169 12.64 21.90 -13.82
CA ALA A 169 11.63 21.04 -14.43
C ALA A 169 11.79 20.84 -15.94
N GLU A 170 12.25 21.87 -16.66
CA GLU A 170 12.46 21.85 -18.12
C GLU A 170 13.51 20.81 -18.56
N SER A 171 14.44 20.44 -17.68
CA SER A 171 15.57 19.55 -17.98
C SER A 171 15.48 18.19 -17.28
N THR A 172 14.41 17.97 -16.52
CA THR A 172 14.32 16.89 -15.56
C THR A 172 13.06 16.05 -15.76
N ALA A 173 13.24 14.74 -15.85
CA ALA A 173 12.15 13.77 -15.74
C ALA A 173 12.27 12.93 -14.47
N ILE A 174 11.15 12.41 -14.00
CA ILE A 174 11.04 11.67 -12.75
C ILE A 174 10.55 10.25 -13.05
N LEU A 175 11.39 9.27 -12.74
CA LEU A 175 11.08 7.85 -12.77
C LEU A 175 10.49 7.43 -11.43
N ALA A 176 9.21 7.05 -11.39
CA ALA A 176 8.51 6.76 -10.13
C ALA A 176 7.64 5.50 -10.20
N ALA A 177 7.68 4.70 -9.12
CA ALA A 177 6.79 3.58 -8.88
C ALA A 177 5.46 4.06 -8.27
N ASN A 178 5.52 4.97 -7.31
CA ASN A 178 4.38 5.63 -6.67
C ASN A 178 3.99 6.93 -7.39
N TRP A 179 3.91 6.84 -8.72
CA TRP A 179 3.83 7.98 -9.64
C TRP A 179 2.65 8.92 -9.43
N ARG A 180 1.56 8.50 -8.78
CA ARG A 180 0.38 9.36 -8.53
C ARG A 180 0.69 10.54 -7.62
N HIS A 181 1.55 10.35 -6.63
CA HIS A 181 1.96 11.44 -5.74
C HIS A 181 2.81 12.44 -6.52
N VAL A 182 3.79 11.96 -7.29
CA VAL A 182 4.61 12.80 -8.17
C VAL A 182 3.75 13.58 -9.15
N GLN A 183 2.80 12.92 -9.83
CA GLN A 183 1.89 13.57 -10.77
C GLN A 183 1.11 14.74 -10.15
N TRP A 184 0.71 14.61 -8.89
CA TRP A 184 -0.10 15.61 -8.21
C TRP A 184 0.73 16.77 -7.65
N TYR A 185 1.88 16.46 -7.04
CA TYR A 185 2.69 17.44 -6.31
C TYR A 185 3.83 18.05 -7.14
N LEU A 186 4.23 17.40 -8.24
CA LEU A 186 5.26 17.87 -9.18
C LEU A 186 4.72 17.86 -10.62
N PRO A 187 3.61 18.58 -10.91
CA PRO A 187 2.94 18.51 -12.21
C PRO A 187 3.79 19.09 -13.36
N ASP A 188 4.74 19.97 -13.05
CA ASP A 188 5.59 20.64 -14.05
C ASP A 188 6.72 19.74 -14.58
N TYR A 189 6.97 18.60 -13.92
CA TYR A 189 8.04 17.67 -14.28
C TYR A 189 7.52 16.57 -15.19
N VAL A 190 8.37 16.13 -16.12
CA VAL A 190 8.02 14.99 -16.98
C VAL A 190 8.03 13.70 -16.16
N LEU A 191 6.89 13.01 -16.12
CA LEU A 191 6.71 11.80 -15.33
C LEU A 191 6.88 10.53 -16.19
N ILE A 192 7.77 9.64 -15.75
CA ILE A 192 7.96 8.30 -16.32
C ILE A 192 7.40 7.27 -15.32
N PRO A 193 6.15 6.82 -15.49
CA PRO A 193 5.53 5.90 -14.55
C PRO A 193 6.08 4.47 -14.72
N VAL A 194 6.61 3.92 -13.64
CA VAL A 194 7.05 2.53 -13.54
C VAL A 194 6.03 1.76 -12.71
N ASN A 195 5.65 0.57 -13.20
CA ASN A 195 4.70 -0.27 -12.49
C ASN A 195 5.44 -1.43 -11.83
N VAL A 196 5.83 -1.29 -10.56
CA VAL A 196 6.46 -2.40 -9.83
C VAL A 196 5.40 -3.41 -9.38
N ILE A 197 5.70 -4.70 -9.52
CA ILE A 197 4.82 -5.79 -9.09
C ILE A 197 4.77 -5.80 -7.55
N SER A 198 3.54 -5.73 -7.01
CA SER A 198 3.31 -5.56 -5.58
C SER A 198 3.78 -6.75 -4.74
N LYS A 199 4.13 -6.49 -3.47
CA LYS A 199 4.38 -7.53 -2.47
C LYS A 199 3.23 -8.55 -2.47
N TRP A 200 3.58 -9.84 -2.40
CA TRP A 200 2.68 -11.00 -2.47
C TRP A 200 2.14 -11.38 -3.86
N GLU A 201 2.63 -10.79 -4.96
CA GLU A 201 2.36 -11.24 -6.33
C GLU A 201 3.52 -12.09 -6.87
N ARG A 202 3.25 -12.89 -7.91
CA ARG A 202 4.33 -13.56 -8.64
C ARG A 202 5.17 -12.50 -9.36
N GLY A 203 6.49 -12.54 -9.15
CA GLY A 203 7.41 -11.51 -9.67
C GLY A 203 7.48 -10.24 -8.81
N ALA A 204 7.06 -10.29 -7.55
CA ALA A 204 7.14 -9.15 -6.64
C ALA A 204 8.52 -8.47 -6.67
N GLY A 205 8.52 -7.13 -6.72
CA GLY A 205 9.74 -6.32 -6.84
C GLY A 205 10.23 -6.09 -8.27
N GLN A 206 9.73 -6.82 -9.26
CA GLN A 206 10.10 -6.60 -10.67
C GLN A 206 9.22 -5.52 -11.32
N ILE A 207 9.74 -4.86 -12.37
CA ILE A 207 8.90 -3.99 -13.21
C ILE A 207 7.93 -4.86 -14.02
N HIS A 208 6.66 -4.49 -13.98
CA HIS A 208 5.61 -5.12 -14.76
C HIS A 208 5.73 -4.74 -16.23
N ASN A 209 6.23 -5.68 -17.04
CA ASN A 209 6.38 -5.55 -18.48
C ASN A 209 5.57 -6.62 -19.24
N PRO A 210 4.25 -6.44 -19.41
CA PRO A 210 3.40 -7.47 -20.02
C PRO A 210 3.72 -7.72 -21.49
N GLN A 211 4.36 -6.76 -22.17
CA GLN A 211 4.73 -6.88 -23.57
C GLN A 211 6.13 -7.50 -23.76
N GLY A 212 6.91 -7.66 -22.68
CA GLY A 212 8.29 -8.12 -22.74
C GLY A 212 9.22 -7.20 -23.53
N LYS A 213 8.77 -5.99 -23.88
CA LYS A 213 9.53 -5.03 -24.69
C LYS A 213 10.24 -4.05 -23.79
N THR A 214 11.53 -3.88 -23.98
CA THR A 214 12.26 -2.75 -23.42
C THR A 214 11.89 -1.52 -24.21
N LYS A 215 11.46 -0.46 -23.53
CA LYS A 215 11.26 0.85 -24.13
C LYS A 215 12.58 1.60 -24.06
N GLN A 216 12.89 2.30 -25.13
CA GLN A 216 13.98 3.26 -25.21
C GLN A 216 13.36 4.64 -25.36
N VAL A 217 13.83 5.59 -24.55
CA VAL A 217 13.31 6.94 -24.52
C VAL A 217 14.48 7.90 -24.51
N TYR A 218 14.54 8.73 -25.54
CA TYR A 218 15.51 9.82 -25.62
C TYR A 218 14.97 11.02 -24.82
N ALA A 219 15.87 11.81 -24.24
CA ALA A 219 15.46 13.00 -23.50
C ALA A 219 14.69 14.01 -24.37
N GLN A 220 15.01 14.07 -25.67
CA GLN A 220 14.32 14.90 -26.65
C GLN A 220 12.87 14.44 -26.89
N ASP A 221 12.61 13.12 -26.86
CA ASP A 221 11.25 12.57 -26.98
C ASP A 221 10.36 12.92 -25.78
N LEU A 222 10.99 13.20 -24.64
CA LEU A 222 10.33 13.67 -23.42
C LEU A 222 10.08 15.18 -23.43
N GLY A 223 10.54 15.90 -24.45
CA GLY A 223 10.43 17.36 -24.54
C GLY A 223 11.33 18.10 -23.55
N LEU A 224 12.38 17.44 -23.04
CA LEU A 224 13.32 18.07 -22.12
C LEU A 224 14.29 18.99 -22.87
N ILE A 225 14.72 20.05 -22.18
CA ILE A 225 15.73 21.02 -22.62
C ILE A 225 16.95 20.87 -21.71
N PRO A 226 18.18 20.71 -22.24
CA PRO A 226 19.36 20.54 -21.40
C PRO A 226 19.60 21.78 -20.54
N ALA A 227 19.87 21.58 -19.24
CA ALA A 227 20.05 22.68 -18.29
C ALA A 227 21.29 23.53 -18.61
N ASP A 228 22.36 22.89 -19.09
CA ASP A 228 23.53 23.53 -19.67
C ASP A 228 24.27 22.54 -20.60
N ALA A 229 25.33 22.99 -21.28
CA ALA A 229 26.10 22.18 -22.23
C ALA A 229 26.84 20.98 -21.60
N ASN A 230 26.99 20.94 -20.27
CA ASN A 230 27.77 19.96 -19.51
C ASN A 230 26.93 19.07 -18.57
N ASN A 231 25.74 19.49 -18.15
CA ASN A 231 24.87 18.83 -17.17
C ASN A 231 23.79 17.96 -17.80
N GLY A 232 23.69 17.93 -19.13
CA GLY A 232 22.78 17.05 -19.86
C GLY A 232 21.33 17.13 -19.38
N PHE A 233 20.65 15.99 -19.41
CA PHE A 233 19.28 15.81 -18.93
C PHE A 233 19.28 14.98 -17.65
N GLN A 234 18.42 15.32 -16.70
CA GLN A 234 18.39 14.64 -15.40
C GLN A 234 17.19 13.71 -15.30
N ILE A 235 17.43 12.46 -14.88
CA ILE A 235 16.40 11.48 -14.58
C ILE A 235 16.47 11.17 -13.09
N ILE A 236 15.45 11.60 -12.37
CA ILE A 236 15.33 11.39 -10.93
C ILE A 236 14.68 10.04 -10.67
N ILE A 237 15.36 9.17 -9.93
CA ILE A 237 14.83 7.92 -9.39
C ILE A 237 14.12 8.26 -8.08
N PHE A 238 12.80 8.41 -8.13
CA PHE A 238 12.02 8.94 -7.01
C PHE A 238 11.89 7.97 -5.84
N ASP A 239 11.61 6.69 -6.14
CA ASP A 239 11.36 5.66 -5.14
C ASP A 239 12.58 4.77 -4.96
N ASN A 240 13.12 4.67 -3.74
CA ASN A 240 14.31 3.87 -3.43
C ASN A 240 14.15 2.39 -3.83
N SER A 241 12.92 1.86 -3.83
CA SER A 241 12.61 0.51 -4.30
C SER A 241 12.96 0.25 -5.77
N LEU A 242 13.16 1.30 -6.57
CA LEU A 242 13.58 1.20 -7.97
C LEU A 242 15.09 1.02 -8.12
N GLU A 243 15.90 1.36 -7.12
CA GLU A 243 17.37 1.34 -7.27
C GLU A 243 17.94 -0.05 -7.52
N ILE A 244 17.34 -1.07 -6.92
CA ILE A 244 17.72 -2.47 -7.17
C ILE A 244 17.45 -2.92 -8.61
N LEU A 245 16.66 -2.14 -9.36
CA LEU A 245 16.29 -2.40 -10.76
C LEU A 245 17.11 -1.54 -11.74
N ASN A 246 18.01 -0.70 -11.22
CA ASN A 246 18.94 0.11 -12.01
C ASN A 246 20.15 -0.74 -12.40
N GLU A 247 20.33 -0.94 -13.70
CA GLU A 247 21.47 -1.69 -14.27
C GLU A 247 22.73 -0.83 -14.45
N THR A 248 22.63 0.49 -14.27
CA THR A 248 23.75 1.43 -14.34
C THR A 248 23.92 2.24 -13.05
N PRO A 249 24.07 1.59 -11.88
CA PRO A 249 24.20 2.30 -10.60
C PRO A 249 25.45 3.19 -10.54
N GLN A 250 26.52 2.85 -11.26
CA GLN A 250 27.74 3.65 -11.35
C GLN A 250 27.53 5.02 -12.03
N LEU A 251 26.48 5.17 -12.82
CA LEU A 251 26.09 6.44 -13.46
C LEU A 251 25.08 7.23 -12.61
N THR A 252 24.76 6.74 -11.42
CA THR A 252 23.78 7.34 -10.52
C THR A 252 24.48 8.12 -9.44
N HIS A 253 24.15 9.40 -9.34
CA HIS A 253 24.59 10.27 -8.25
C HIS A 253 23.51 10.29 -7.16
N ALA A 254 23.89 10.06 -5.91
CA ALA A 254 22.98 10.15 -4.77
C ALA A 254 22.99 11.57 -4.22
N ILE A 255 21.83 12.21 -4.15
CA ILE A 255 21.64 13.44 -3.38
C ILE A 255 21.10 13.07 -2.02
N LYS A 256 21.85 13.42 -0.97
CA LYS A 256 21.45 13.18 0.41
C LYS A 256 20.25 14.07 0.76
N LEU A 257 19.24 13.51 1.41
CA LEU A 257 18.12 14.24 1.97
C LEU A 257 18.42 14.70 3.40
N ASP A 258 17.55 15.51 3.98
CA ASP A 258 17.68 15.96 5.37
C ASP A 258 17.54 14.78 6.36
N SER A 259 16.69 13.80 6.02
CA SER A 259 16.71 12.49 6.67
C SER A 259 17.89 11.64 6.19
N ASP A 260 18.17 10.50 6.84
CA ASP A 260 19.19 9.53 6.39
C ASP A 260 18.87 8.84 5.03
N GLY A 261 17.99 9.44 4.21
CA GLY A 261 17.66 9.02 2.86
C GLY A 261 18.46 9.72 1.78
N TYR A 262 18.23 9.30 0.53
CA TYR A 262 18.78 9.93 -0.66
C TYR A 262 17.83 9.80 -1.84
N ILE A 263 18.08 10.59 -2.88
CA ILE A 263 17.47 10.49 -4.21
C ILE A 263 18.56 10.10 -5.20
N GLY A 264 18.30 9.09 -6.03
CA GLY A 264 19.18 8.74 -7.14
C GLY A 264 18.94 9.64 -8.34
N VAL A 265 20.01 10.15 -8.95
CA VAL A 265 19.98 11.00 -10.14
C VAL A 265 20.84 10.38 -11.22
N LEU A 266 20.23 10.12 -12.38
CA LEU A 266 20.90 9.69 -13.59
C LEU A 266 21.06 10.89 -14.51
N THR A 267 22.27 11.13 -15.02
CA THR A 267 22.53 12.19 -16.00
C THR A 267 22.66 11.59 -17.38
N LEU A 268 21.80 11.99 -18.31
CA LEU A 268 21.85 11.57 -19.72
C LEU A 268 22.56 12.64 -20.55
N SER A 269 23.58 12.21 -21.28
CA SER A 269 24.17 12.98 -22.37
C SER A 269 23.26 12.97 -23.60
N GLY A 270 23.46 13.90 -24.54
CA GLY A 270 22.53 14.14 -25.65
C GLY A 270 22.27 12.96 -26.59
N ASP A 271 23.22 12.02 -26.67
CA ASP A 271 23.16 10.79 -27.46
C ASP A 271 22.73 9.56 -26.65
N GLN A 272 22.78 9.63 -25.33
CA GLN A 272 22.42 8.53 -24.43
C GLN A 272 20.91 8.33 -24.35
N VAL A 273 20.51 7.08 -24.15
CA VAL A 273 19.10 6.68 -24.07
C VAL A 273 18.78 6.05 -22.73
N LEU A 274 17.64 6.45 -22.14
CA LEU A 274 17.06 5.74 -21.01
C LEU A 274 16.33 4.52 -21.56
N TYR A 275 16.70 3.34 -21.11
CA TYR A 275 15.91 2.14 -21.37
C TYR A 275 15.16 1.72 -20.10
N TYR A 276 13.92 1.26 -20.25
CA TYR A 276 13.16 0.69 -19.15
C TYR A 276 12.15 -0.36 -19.61
N GLY A 277 11.99 -1.42 -18.82
CA GLY A 277 11.16 -2.57 -19.16
C GLY A 277 11.02 -3.54 -17.99
N GLY A 278 11.95 -4.49 -17.86
CA GLY A 278 12.07 -5.34 -16.67
C GLY A 278 12.98 -4.74 -15.58
N THR A 279 13.94 -3.95 -16.04
CA THR A 279 14.93 -3.13 -15.32
C THR A 279 15.00 -1.77 -16.02
N PHE A 280 15.85 -0.87 -15.56
CA PHE A 280 16.16 0.36 -16.28
C PHE A 280 17.64 0.72 -16.17
N GLY A 281 18.08 1.62 -17.04
CA GLY A 281 19.45 2.17 -17.01
C GLY A 281 19.70 3.08 -18.19
N ILE A 282 20.95 3.52 -18.32
CA ILE A 282 21.42 4.31 -19.46
C ILE A 282 22.21 3.40 -20.41
N ARG A 283 22.02 3.59 -21.72
CA ARG A 283 22.90 3.02 -22.75
C ARG A 283 23.37 4.09 -23.71
N GLU A 284 24.59 3.90 -24.21
CA GLU A 284 25.02 4.53 -25.45
C GLU A 284 24.25 3.87 -26.62
N PRO A 285 23.94 4.64 -27.69
CA PRO A 285 23.12 4.19 -28.80
C PRO A 285 23.70 2.98 -29.55
#